data_AF-Q5F6A7-F1
#
_entry.id   AF-Q5F6A7-F1
#
_cell.length_a   1.000
_cell.length_b   1.000
_cell.length_c   1.000
_cell.angle_alpha   90.00
_cell.angle_beta   90.00
_cell.angle_gamma   90.00
#
_symmetry.space_group_name_H-M   'P 1'
#
loop_
_entity.id
_entity.type
_entity.pdbx_description
1 polymer ?
#
loop_
_entity_poly.entity_id
_entity_poly.type
_entity_poly.pdbx_seq_one_letter_code
_entity_poly.pdbx_strand_id
1 'polypeptide(L)' 'MNPTKQSKKSYESKRVLKHVSFNTEKEANLLEFSNNLDFSKWVKEKLKHELELEKLKK' A
#
# COMPACT_ATOMS: atom_id res chain seq x y z
N MET A 1 -17.44 6.30 27.45
CA MET A 1 -16.87 5.66 26.24
C MET A 1 -15.87 6.63 25.62
N ASN A 2 -14.60 6.26 25.49
CA ASN A 2 -13.59 7.17 24.92
C ASN A 2 -13.92 7.40 23.43
N PRO A 3 -14.25 8.63 22.98
CA PRO A 3 -14.64 8.89 21.59
C PRO A 3 -13.55 8.48 20.58
N THR A 4 -12.30 8.46 21.04
CA THR A 4 -11.12 8.01 20.28
C THR A 4 -11.13 6.51 19.95
N LYS A 5 -11.83 5.66 20.72
CA LYS A 5 -11.93 4.22 20.42
C LYS A 5 -12.91 3.95 19.28
N GLN A 6 -14.04 4.66 19.25
CA GLN A 6 -15.06 4.47 18.22
C GLN A 6 -14.57 4.98 16.85
N SER A 7 -13.86 6.11 16.82
CA SER A 7 -13.28 6.65 15.59
C SER A 7 -12.21 5.74 14.99
N LYS A 8 -11.33 5.16 15.84
CA LYS A 8 -10.34 4.16 15.41
C LYS A 8 -11.00 2.92 14.80
N LYS A 9 -12.01 2.35 15.47
CA LYS A 9 -12.74 1.16 14.96
C LYS A 9 -13.41 1.44 13.61
N SER A 10 -14.02 2.61 13.44
CA SER A 10 -14.64 3.01 12.17
C SER A 10 -13.63 3.26 11.05
N TYR A 11 -12.46 3.80 11.38
CA TYR A 11 -11.37 3.96 10.42
C TYR A 11 -10.81 2.59 9.98
N GLU A 12 -10.54 1.70 10.94
CA GLU A 12 -10.00 0.36 10.69
C GLU A 12 -10.96 -0.52 9.89
N SER A 13 -12.28 -0.43 10.14
CA SER A 13 -13.27 -1.21 9.39
C SER A 13 -13.34 -0.87 7.90
N LYS A 14 -12.80 0.27 7.48
CA LYS A 14 -12.73 0.69 6.07
C LYS A 14 -11.39 0.34 5.41
N ARG A 15 -10.46 -0.29 6.14
CA ARG A 15 -9.14 -0.67 5.60
C ARG A 15 -9.22 -2.06 4.98
N VAL A 16 -8.79 -2.17 3.73
CA VAL A 16 -8.53 -3.45 3.07
C VAL A 16 -7.02 -3.62 2.97
N LEU A 17 -6.49 -4.71 3.51
CA LEU A 17 -5.09 -5.08 3.34
C LEU A 17 -4.92 -5.85 2.04
N LYS A 18 -3.83 -5.54 1.31
CA LYS A 18 -3.43 -6.25 0.09
C LYS A 18 -2.03 -6.81 0.36
N HIS A 19 -1.95 -8.12 0.57
CA HIS A 19 -0.67 -8.79 0.79
C HIS A 19 0.08 -8.93 -0.52
N VAL A 20 1.41 -8.85 -0.44
CA VAL A 20 2.34 -9.08 -1.55
C VAL A 20 3.35 -10.10 -1.04
N SER A 21 3.55 -11.17 -1.80
CA SER A 21 4.55 -12.20 -1.53
C SER A 21 5.73 -12.02 -2.48
N PHE A 22 6.95 -12.14 -1.96
CA PHE A 22 8.17 -12.17 -2.74
C PHE A 22 8.84 -13.53 -2.61
N ASN A 23 9.40 -14.04 -3.70
CA ASN A 23 10.30 -15.18 -3.68
C ASN A 23 11.71 -14.71 -3.28
N THR A 24 12.24 -15.27 -2.19
CA THR A 24 13.51 -14.85 -1.60
C THR A 24 14.73 -15.09 -2.50
N GLU A 25 14.65 -16.02 -3.46
CA GLU A 25 15.75 -16.34 -4.37
C GLU A 25 15.65 -15.55 -5.68
N LYS A 26 14.46 -15.51 -6.28
CA LYS A 26 14.23 -14.90 -7.60
C LYS A 26 13.98 -13.40 -7.55
N GLU A 27 13.54 -12.89 -6.40
CA GLU A 27 13.16 -11.49 -6.20
C GLU A 27 13.99 -10.82 -5.10
N ALA A 28 15.19 -11.35 -4.81
CA ALA A 28 16.10 -10.82 -3.80
C ALA A 28 16.37 -9.32 -3.97
N ASN A 29 16.59 -8.87 -5.21
CA ASN A 29 16.82 -7.45 -5.52
C ASN A 29 15.57 -6.58 -5.25
N LEU A 30 14.35 -7.10 -5.46
CA LEU A 30 13.11 -6.38 -5.16
C LEU A 30 12.92 -6.27 -3.65
N LEU A 31 13.22 -7.35 -2.92
CA LEU A 31 13.21 -7.34 -1.47
C LEU A 31 14.20 -6.32 -0.91
N GLU A 32 15.45 -6.32 -1.39
CA GLU A 32 16.48 -5.36 -0.98
C GLU A 32 16.06 -3.91 -1.27
N PHE A 33 15.52 -3.64 -2.46
CA PHE A 33 14.99 -2.31 -2.78
C PHE A 33 13.84 -1.92 -1.85
N SER A 34 12.90 -2.85 -1.61
CA SER A 34 11.73 -2.60 -0.76
C SER A 34 12.09 -2.35 0.71
N ASN A 35 13.17 -2.95 1.22
CA ASN A 35 13.65 -2.76 2.58
C ASN A 35 14.19 -1.33 2.84
N ASN A 36 14.56 -0.61 1.79
CA ASN A 36 15.11 0.75 1.89
C ASN A 36 14.05 1.86 1.75
N LEU A 37 12.75 1.51 1.73
CA LEU A 37 11.66 2.48 1.56
C LEU A 37 10.39 2.10 2.33
N ASP A 38 9.47 3.06 2.51
CA ASP A 38 8.11 2.77 2.98
C ASP A 38 7.31 2.15 1.83
N PHE A 39 7.33 0.82 1.75
CA PHE A 39 6.70 0.06 0.67
C PHE A 39 5.21 0.39 0.52
N SER A 40 4.50 0.50 1.64
CA SER A 40 3.05 0.78 1.62
C SER A 40 2.74 2.18 1.06
N LYS A 41 3.56 3.17 1.41
CA LYS A 41 3.44 4.53 0.86
C LYS A 41 3.81 4.56 -0.62
N TRP A 42 4.93 3.95 -0.99
CA TRP A 42 5.41 3.88 -2.37
C TRP A 42 4.39 3.21 -3.30
N VAL A 43 3.79 2.07 -2.91
CA VAL A 43 2.74 1.39 -3.69
C VAL A 43 1.53 2.31 -3.91
N LYS A 44 1.09 3.05 -2.88
CA LYS A 44 -0.04 3.99 -3.02
C LYS A 44 0.26 5.13 -3.99
N GLU A 45 1.49 5.65 -3.98
CA GLU A 45 1.92 6.70 -4.91
C GLU A 45 1.95 6.17 -6.35
N LYS A 46 2.48 4.95 -6.56
CA LYS A 46 2.45 4.27 -7.86
C LYS A 46 1.02 4.05 -8.36
N LEU A 47 0.12 3.52 -7.54
CA LEU A 47 -1.28 3.31 -7.91
C LEU A 47 -2.00 4.62 -8.26
N LYS A 48 -1.73 5.72 -7.55
CA LYS A 48 -2.27 7.04 -7.89
C LYS A 48 -1.78 7.52 -9.25
N HIS A 49 -0.50 7.35 -9.53
CA HIS A 49 0.09 7.73 -10.81
C HIS A 49 -0.48 6.91 -11.97
N GLU A 50 -0.57 5.58 -11.82
CA GLU A 50 -1.20 4.71 -12.84
C GLU A 50 -2.66 5.11 -13.10
N LEU A 51 -3.43 5.39 -12.05
CA LEU A 51 -4.82 5.85 -12.18
C LEU A 51 -4.93 7.20 -12.93
N GLU A 52 -3.97 8.09 -12.74
CA GLU A 52 -3.90 9.35 -13.47
C GLU A 52 -3.60 9.13 -14.96
N LEU A 53 -2.63 8.26 -15.27
CA LEU A 53 -2.32 7.87 -16.64
C LEU A 53 -3.51 7.20 -17.33
N GLU A 54 -4.26 6.34 -16.63
CA GLU A 54 -5.47 5.71 -17.17
C GLU A 54 -6.57 6.72 -17.50
N LYS A 55 -6.69 7.81 -16.74
CA LYS A 55 -7.66 8.89 -17.03
C LYS A 55 -7.29 9.66 -18.28
N LEU A 56 -5.99 9.86 -18.53
CA LEU A 56 -5.50 10.59 -19.72
C LEU A 56 -5.63 9.78 -21.02
N LYS A 57 -5.80 8.45 -20.93
CA LYS A 57 -6.01 7.56 -22.08
C LYS A 57 -7.48 7.50 -22.55
N LYS A 58 -8.42 8.03 -21.76
CA LYS A 58 -9.86 8.06 -22.06
C LYS A 58 -10.28 9.42 -22.58
#